data_AF-A0A9N9KI85-F1
#
_entry.id   AF-A0A9N9KI85-F1
#
_cell.length_a   1.000
_cell.length_b   1.000
_cell.length_c   1.000
_cell.angle_alpha   90.00
_cell.angle_beta   90.00
_cell.angle_gamma   90.00
#
_symmetry.space_group_name_H-M   'P 1'
#
loop_
_entity.id
_entity.type
_entity.pdbx_description
1 polymer ?
#
loop_
_entity_poly.entity_id
_entity_poly.type
_entity_poly.pdbx_seq_one_letter_code
_entity_poly.pdbx_strand_id
1 'polypeptide(L)' 'KNSNISQADIVNWIKQTIGLDIHQSTISHLLKNKNTIGENLLAKRQRTVQHPDLEDTLYE' A
#
# COMPACT_ATOMS: atom_id res chain seq x y z
N LYS A 1 3.39 27.94 2.57
CA LYS A 1 2.72 27.48 1.32
C LYS A 1 2.00 26.18 1.66
N ASN A 2 0.68 26.18 1.81
CA ASN A 2 -0.06 24.93 1.93
C ASN A 2 -0.27 24.42 0.50
N SER A 3 0.67 23.60 0.02
CA SER A 3 0.49 22.86 -1.23
C SER A 3 -0.58 21.82 -0.95
N ASN A 4 -1.84 22.16 -1.23
CA ASN A 4 -2.97 21.27 -1.06
C ASN A 4 -2.82 20.10 -2.04
N ILE A 5 -2.06 19.08 -1.63
CA ILE A 5 -1.95 17.81 -2.35
C ILE A 5 -3.36 17.22 -2.39
N SER A 6 -3.92 17.13 -3.60
CA SER A 6 -5.23 16.54 -3.80
C SER A 6 -5.12 15.03 -3.83
N GLN A 7 -6.25 14.33 -3.63
CA GLN A 7 -6.27 12.87 -3.75
C GLN A 7 -5.89 12.40 -5.17
N ALA A 8 -6.20 13.18 -6.20
CA ALA A 8 -5.83 12.88 -7.57
C ALA A 8 -4.31 12.91 -7.77
N ASP A 9 -3.61 13.83 -7.10
CA ASP A 9 -2.15 13.90 -7.14
C ASP A 9 -1.52 12.64 -6.53
N ILE A 10 -2.13 12.10 -5.46
CA ILE A 10 -1.68 10.85 -4.82
C ILE A 10 -1.92 9.65 -5.74
N VAL A 11 -3.09 9.55 -6.40
CA VAL A 11 -3.36 8.48 -7.38
C VAL A 11 -2.31 8.49 -8.49
N ASN A 12 -2.05 9.67 -9.07
CA ASN A 12 -1.07 9.82 -10.14
C ASN A 12 0.34 9.44 -9.68
N TRP A 13 0.73 9.87 -8.48
CA TRP A 13 2.02 9.52 -7.91
C TRP A 13 2.18 8.01 -7.69
N ILE A 14 1.15 7.33 -7.16
CA ILE A 14 1.19 5.87 -6.96
C ILE A 14 1.29 5.14 -8.29
N LYS A 15 0.52 5.57 -9.28
CA LYS A 15 0.55 5.01 -10.64
C LYS A 15 1.94 5.14 -11.28
N GLN A 16 2.61 6.27 -11.09
CA GLN A 16 3.97 6.48 -11.61
C GLN A 16 5.04 5.69 -10.84
N THR A 17 4.88 5.55 -9.53
CA THR A 17 5.92 4.97 -8.67
C THR A 17 5.90 3.44 -8.66
N ILE A 18 4.70 2.85 -8.65
CA ILE A 18 4.50 1.39 -8.45
C ILE A 18 3.82 0.75 -9.67
N GLY A 19 3.32 1.55 -10.63
CA GLY A 19 2.56 1.02 -11.77
C GLY A 19 1.17 0.50 -11.39
N LEU A 20 0.69 0.82 -10.18
CA LEU A 20 -0.58 0.32 -9.65
C LEU A 20 -1.70 1.33 -9.88
N ASP A 21 -2.80 0.88 -10.48
CA ASP A 21 -4.00 1.70 -10.66
C ASP A 21 -4.89 1.57 -9.42
N ILE A 22 -5.03 2.67 -8.67
CA ILE A 22 -5.80 2.71 -7.42
C ILE A 22 -6.95 3.70 -7.57
N HIS A 23 -8.15 3.26 -7.21
CA HIS A 23 -9.31 4.13 -7.18
C HIS A 23 -9.25 5.14 -6.02
N GLN A 24 -9.70 6.38 -6.26
CA GLN A 24 -9.65 7.46 -5.28
C GLN A 24 -10.36 7.13 -3.95
N SER A 25 -11.42 6.31 -3.98
CA SER A 25 -12.12 5.86 -2.77
C SER A 25 -11.21 5.07 -1.83
N THR A 26 -10.29 4.26 -2.37
CA THR A 26 -9.30 3.52 -1.61
C THR A 26 -8.38 4.47 -0.86
N ILE A 27 -7.88 5.53 -1.53
CA ILE A 27 -7.05 6.55 -0.88
C ILE A 27 -7.83 7.27 0.23
N SER A 28 -9.12 7.57 0.01
CA SER A 28 -9.98 8.16 1.04
C SER A 28 -10.11 7.25 2.26
N HIS A 29 -10.27 5.94 2.07
CA HIS A 29 -10.31 4.99 3.17
C HIS A 29 -8.96 4.89 3.90
N LEU A 30 -7.84 4.82 3.16
CA LEU A 30 -6.49 4.79 3.72
C LEU A 30 -6.18 6.03 4.57
N LEU A 31 -6.53 7.22 4.07
CA LEU A 31 -6.28 8.49 4.77
C LEU A 31 -7.13 8.64 6.04
N LYS A 32 -8.31 8.01 6.09
CA LYS A 32 -9.16 7.97 7.30
C LYS A 32 -8.67 6.93 8.31
N ASN A 33 -8.17 5.79 7.83
CA ASN A 33 -7.77 4.64 8.66
C ASN A 33 -6.24 4.53 8.86
N LYS A 34 -5.53 5.65 8.97
CA LYS A 34 -4.06 5.67 9.06
C LYS A 34 -3.50 4.82 10.20
N ASN A 35 -4.26 4.63 11.28
CA ASN A 35 -3.81 3.91 12.46
C ASN A 35 -3.78 2.38 12.27
N THR A 36 -4.54 1.78 11.34
CA THR A 36 -4.66 0.31 11.27
C THR A 36 -3.76 -0.36 10.25
N ILE A 37 -3.22 0.39 9.29
CA ILE A 37 -2.52 -0.19 8.11
C ILE A 37 -1.00 -0.19 8.30
N GLY A 38 -0.51 0.56 9.30
CA GLY A 38 0.92 0.79 9.52
C GLY A 38 1.44 0.46 10.91
N GLU A 39 0.70 -0.19 11.82
CA GLU A 39 1.17 -0.38 13.21
C GLU A 39 2.50 -1.14 13.33
N ASN A 40 2.93 -1.84 12.28
CA ASN A 40 4.25 -2.46 12.21
C ASN A 40 5.13 -1.80 11.12
N LEU A 41 5.44 -0.51 11.29
CA LEU A 41 6.38 0.24 10.44
C LEU A 41 7.79 -0.39 10.38
N LEU A 42 8.11 -1.30 11.31
CA LEU A 42 9.39 -2.03 11.38
C LEU A 42 9.37 -3.38 10.63
N ALA A 43 8.24 -3.80 10.09
CA ALA A 43 8.16 -5.04 9.34
C ALA A 43 8.90 -4.89 8.00
N LYS A 44 10.08 -5.52 7.87
CA LYS A 44 10.86 -5.58 6.63
C LYS A 44 10.07 -6.17 5.44
N ARG A 45 9.01 -6.93 5.72
CA ARG A 45 8.12 -7.53 4.71
C ARG A 45 6.66 -7.35 5.17
N GLN A 46 5.85 -6.73 4.33
CA GLN A 46 4.41 -6.56 4.54
C GLN A 46 3.55 -7.37 3.54
N ARG A 47 4.17 -8.09 2.60
CA ARG A 47 3.40 -8.99 1.72
C ARG A 47 2.87 -10.15 2.56
N THR A 48 1.56 -10.37 2.52
CA THR A 48 0.97 -11.62 3.01
C THR A 48 1.23 -12.69 1.95
N VAL A 49 1.96 -13.74 2.30
CA VAL A 49 2.15 -14.90 1.42
C VAL A 49 0.82 -15.64 1.33
N GLN A 50 0.31 -15.87 0.11
CA GLN A 50 -0.99 -16.53 -0.07
C GLN A 50 -0.94 -18.02 0.27
N HIS A 51 0.19 -18.68 -0.03
CA HIS A 51 0.42 -20.09 0.23
C HIS A 51 1.82 -20.28 0.83
N PRO A 52 1.99 -20.05 2.15
CA PRO A 52 3.31 -20.13 2.80
C PRO A 52 3.90 -21.53 2.66
N ASP A 53 3.10 -22.57 2.88
CA ASP A 53 3.54 -23.97 2.81
C ASP A 53 4.07 -24.34 1.41
N LEU A 54 3.44 -23.82 0.34
CA LEU A 54 3.87 -24.04 -1.04
C LEU A 54 5.13 -23.25 -1.40
N GLU A 55 5.24 -21.99 -0.95
CA GLU A 55 6.48 -21.23 -1.14
C GLU A 55 7.64 -21.94 -0.44
N ASP A 56 7.48 -22.37 0.83
CA ASP A 56 8.54 -23.03 1.58
C ASP A 56 8.97 -24.37 0.92
N THR A 57 8.02 -25.19 0.48
CA THR A 57 8.31 -26.47 -0.21
C THR A 57 9.01 -26.27 -1.57
N LEU A 58 8.84 -25.12 -2.24
CA LEU A 58 9.54 -24.81 -3.50
C LEU A 58 10.99 -24.38 -3.31
N TYR A 59 11.38 -24.04 -2.07
CA TYR A 59 12.74 -23.61 -1.72
C TYR A 59 13.55 -24.69 -0.98
N GLU A 60 12.92 -25.76 -0.48
CA GLU A 60 13.57 -26.99 0.01
C GLU A 60 14.04 -27.91 -1.13
#